data_AF-A0A954PAS8-F1
#
_entry.id   AF-A0A954PAS8-F1
#
_cell.length_a   1.000
_cell.length_b   1.000
_cell.length_c   1.000
_cell.angle_alpha   90.00
_cell.angle_beta   90.00
_cell.angle_gamma   90.00
#
_symmetry.space_group_name_H-M   'P 1'
#
loop_
_entity.id
_entity.type
_entity.pdbx_description
1 polymer ?
#
loop_
_entity_poly.entity_id
_entity_poly.type
_entity_poly.pdbx_seq_one_letter_code
_entity_poly.pdbx_strand_id
1 'polypeptide(L)'
;METLKGYRDRLREIDEELEEATSFNDPARQEKLDEERQAILDQIKSAQGLGGRVRHNFDAERSRKTVCKAISRAVEAIEKVHPELGLHLHKSINLGLEVSYSPDVVIDWLF
;
A
#
# COMPACT_ATOMS: atom_id res chain seq x y z
N MET A 1 5.84 -5.74 16.40
CA MET A 1 5.84 -4.71 15.34
C MET A 1 4.99 -3.56 15.85
N GLU A 2 5.65 -2.55 16.39
CA GLU A 2 5.02 -1.34 16.95
C GLU A 2 4.27 -0.62 15.83
N THR A 3 2.96 -0.41 16.00
CA THR A 3 2.09 0.06 14.92
C THR A 3 2.11 1.59 14.84
N LEU A 4 1.84 2.18 13.67
CA LEU A 4 1.73 3.64 13.49
C LEU A 4 0.80 4.35 14.49
N LYS A 5 -0.11 3.60 15.12
CA LYS A 5 -0.97 4.08 16.20
C LYS A 5 -0.18 4.34 17.49
N GLY A 6 0.72 3.43 17.87
CA GLY A 6 1.56 3.56 19.07
C GLY A 6 2.47 4.80 19.03
N TYR A 7 3.08 5.09 17.87
CA TYR A 7 3.89 6.31 17.72
C TYR A 7 3.07 7.61 17.83
N ARG A 8 1.81 7.61 17.39
CA ARG A 8 0.93 8.77 17.54
C ARG A 8 0.47 8.96 18.97
N ASP A 9 0.18 7.85 19.67
CA ASP A 9 -0.18 7.88 21.08
C ASP A 9 1.00 8.39 21.93
N ARG A 10 2.24 7.94 21.66
CA ARG A 10 3.45 8.45 22.34
C ARG A 10 3.74 9.92 22.04
N LEU A 11 3.52 10.38 20.81
CA LEU A 11 3.67 11.81 20.50
C LEU A 11 2.70 12.68 21.31
N ARG A 12 1.47 12.22 21.53
CA ARG A 12 0.51 12.93 22.37
C ARG A 12 0.96 12.96 23.84
N GLU A 13 1.48 11.86 24.36
CA GLU A 13 2.05 11.82 25.71
C GLU A 13 3.23 12.79 25.86
N ILE A 14 4.12 12.87 24.86
CA ILE A 14 5.24 13.82 24.89
C ILE A 14 4.75 15.27 24.88
N ASP A 15 3.72 15.59 24.09
CA ASP A 15 3.12 16.93 24.08
C ASP A 15 2.53 17.29 25.46
N GLU A 16 1.88 16.34 26.14
CA GLU A 16 1.38 16.49 27.53
C GLU A 16 2.53 16.66 28.54
N GLU A 17 3.60 15.85 28.43
CA GLU A 17 4.79 15.94 29.30
C GLU A 17 5.57 17.25 29.10
N LEU A 18 5.55 17.83 27.89
CA LEU A 18 6.16 19.13 27.58
C LEU A 18 5.38 20.29 28.23
N GLU A 19 4.04 20.24 28.23
CA GLU A 19 3.20 21.21 28.93
C GLU A 19 3.49 21.18 30.44
N GLU A 20 3.62 19.99 31.03
CA GLU A 20 4.03 19.82 32.42
C GLU A 20 5.43 20.39 32.67
N ALA A 21 6.43 19.99 31.88
CA ALA A 21 7.82 20.45 32.05
C ALA A 21 7.93 21.98 31.93
N THR A 22 7.09 22.60 31.09
CA THR A 22 6.98 24.06 30.98
C THR A 22 6.37 24.68 32.23
N SER A 23 5.35 24.05 32.83
CA SER A 23 4.76 24.51 34.10
C SER A 23 5.73 24.39 35.29
N PHE A 24 6.61 23.38 35.27
CA PHE A 24 7.65 23.15 36.28
C PHE A 24 8.96 23.89 36.00
N ASN A 25 9.07 24.60 34.87
CA ASN A 25 10.27 25.35 34.46
C ASN A 25 11.54 24.47 34.43
N ASP A 26 11.40 23.24 33.90
CA ASP A 26 12.48 22.23 33.81
C ASP A 26 13.00 22.13 32.36
N PRO A 27 14.00 22.95 31.98
CA PRO A 27 14.50 22.98 30.60
C PRO A 27 15.24 21.70 30.21
N ALA A 28 15.84 20.99 31.17
CA ALA A 28 16.55 19.73 30.90
C ALA A 28 15.56 18.61 30.53
N ARG A 29 14.37 18.62 31.13
CA ARG A 29 13.28 17.71 30.76
C ARG A 29 12.67 18.06 29.41
N GLN A 30 12.53 19.35 29.10
CA GLN A 30 12.06 19.80 27.78
C GLN A 30 12.98 19.35 26.66
N GLU A 31 14.30 19.54 26.81
CA GLU A 31 15.30 19.17 25.79
C GLU A 31 15.24 17.67 25.47
N LYS A 32 15.14 16.81 26.50
CA LYS A 32 15.00 15.36 26.31
C LYS A 32 13.71 14.96 25.60
N LEU A 33 12.61 15.62 25.92
CA LEU A 33 11.31 15.35 25.29
C LEU A 33 11.30 15.79 23.82
N ASP A 34 11.95 16.90 23.50
CA ASP A 34 12.12 17.36 22.11
C ASP A 34 13.02 16.41 21.30
N GLU A 35 14.09 15.89 21.89
CA GLU A 35 14.94 14.86 21.26
C GLU A 35 14.14 13.57 20.97
N GLU A 36 13.36 13.10 21.94
CA GLU A 36 12.51 11.91 21.78
C GLU A 36 11.44 12.13 20.70
N ARG A 37 10.79 13.31 20.71
CA ARG A 37 9.81 13.73 19.70
C ARG A 37 10.41 13.72 18.31
N GLN A 38 11.61 14.27 18.16
CA GLN A 38 12.32 14.31 16.88
C GLN A 38 12.72 12.91 16.40
N ALA A 39 13.19 12.03 17.30
CA ALA A 39 13.52 10.65 16.97
C ALA A 39 12.30 9.86 16.47
N ILE A 40 11.14 10.02 17.13
CA ILE A 40 9.88 9.40 16.70
C ILE A 40 9.44 9.95 15.34
N LEU A 41 9.52 11.27 15.13
CA LEU A 41 9.19 11.88 13.85
C LEU A 41 10.09 11.37 12.72
N ASP A 42 11.38 11.18 12.98
CA ASP A 42 12.33 10.68 11.99
C ASP A 42 12.16 9.17 11.75
N GLN A 43 11.74 8.40 12.75
CA GLN A 43 11.33 7.00 12.58
C GLN A 43 10.03 6.89 11.74
N ILE A 44 9.06 7.78 11.96
CA ILE A 44 7.85 7.88 11.15
C ILE A 44 8.19 8.30 9.71
N LYS A 45 9.08 9.29 9.53
CA LYS A 45 9.51 9.75 8.20
C LYS A 45 10.33 8.69 7.46
N SER A 46 11.25 7.99 8.12
CA SER A 46 12.02 6.91 7.47
C SER A 46 11.11 5.76 7.02
N ALA A 47 10.00 5.54 7.72
CA ALA A 47 8.95 4.61 7.29
C ALA A 47 8.02 5.16 6.18
N GLN A 48 8.07 6.46 5.85
CA GLN A 48 7.21 7.12 4.87
C GLN A 48 8.05 7.74 3.73
N GLY A 49 7.95 7.20 2.51
CA GLY A 49 8.73 7.67 1.35
C GLY A 49 8.53 9.16 0.99
N LEU A 50 9.37 9.66 0.07
CA LEU A 50 9.44 11.07 -0.37
C LEU A 50 8.06 11.72 -0.54
N GLY A 51 7.81 12.80 0.23
CA GLY A 51 6.61 13.63 0.10
C GLY A 51 5.69 13.69 1.33
N GLY A 52 6.09 13.12 2.48
CA GLY A 52 5.32 13.22 3.74
C GLY A 52 3.96 12.51 3.70
N ARG A 53 3.72 11.71 2.67
CA ARG A 53 2.53 10.91 2.51
C ARG A 53 2.89 9.49 2.91
N VAL A 54 2.20 8.96 3.92
CA VAL A 54 2.26 7.54 4.26
C VAL A 54 2.19 6.77 2.95
N ARG A 55 3.22 5.97 2.65
CA ARG A 55 3.17 5.05 1.52
C ARG A 55 1.99 4.14 1.84
N HIS A 56 0.83 4.45 1.28
CA HIS A 56 -0.35 3.65 1.50
C HIS A 56 0.01 2.30 0.91
N ASN A 57 0.13 1.30 1.79
CA ASN A 57 0.30 -0.08 1.39
C ASN A 57 -0.65 -0.33 0.23
N PHE A 58 -0.07 -0.78 -0.87
CA PHE A 58 -0.72 -1.30 -2.06
C PHE A 58 -2.21 -1.56 -1.82
N ASP A 59 -3.09 -0.71 -2.37
CA ASP A 59 -4.53 -0.95 -2.33
C ASP A 59 -4.80 -2.13 -3.27
N ALA A 60 -4.55 -3.33 -2.75
CA ALA A 60 -4.55 -4.58 -3.50
C ALA A 60 -5.88 -4.78 -4.22
N GLU A 61 -6.98 -4.36 -3.60
CA GLU A 61 -8.30 -4.45 -4.18
C GLU A 61 -8.50 -3.44 -5.31
N ARG A 62 -8.01 -2.21 -5.17
CA ARG A 62 -8.04 -1.23 -6.26
C ARG A 62 -7.13 -1.64 -7.41
N SER A 63 -5.93 -2.14 -7.13
CA SER A 63 -5.00 -2.69 -8.11
C SER A 63 -5.65 -3.85 -8.86
N ARG A 64 -6.21 -4.82 -8.13
CA ARG A 64 -6.94 -5.97 -8.68
C ARG A 64 -8.08 -5.51 -9.58
N LYS A 65 -8.98 -4.64 -9.09
CA LYS A 65 -10.09 -4.09 -9.89
C LYS A 65 -9.61 -3.39 -11.16
N THR A 66 -8.51 -2.64 -11.07
CA THR A 66 -7.94 -1.91 -12.22
C THR A 66 -7.39 -2.88 -13.25
N VAL A 67 -6.62 -3.88 -12.82
CA VAL A 67 -6.04 -4.93 -13.67
C VAL A 67 -7.14 -5.78 -14.30
N CYS A 68 -8.11 -6.28 -13.52
CA CYS A 68 -9.24 -7.06 -14.04
C CYS A 68 -9.99 -6.27 -15.12
N LYS A 69 -10.31 -4.99 -14.87
CA LYS A 69 -10.98 -4.14 -15.88
C LYS A 69 -10.15 -3.94 -17.13
N ALA A 70 -8.83 -3.76 -17.00
CA ALA A 70 -7.95 -3.59 -18.15
C ALA A 70 -7.90 -4.85 -19.02
N ILE A 71 -7.76 -6.03 -18.40
CA ILE A 71 -7.72 -7.31 -19.10
C ILE A 71 -9.07 -7.60 -19.77
N SER A 72 -10.20 -7.45 -19.06
CA SER A 72 -11.53 -7.66 -19.66
C SER A 72 -11.74 -6.77 -20.89
N ARG A 73 -11.40 -5.48 -20.81
CA ARG A 73 -11.49 -4.57 -21.95
C ARG A 73 -10.61 -4.98 -23.13
N ALA A 74 -9.40 -5.47 -22.85
CA ALA A 74 -8.50 -5.95 -23.91
C ALA A 74 -9.08 -7.19 -24.60
N VAL A 75 -9.62 -8.15 -23.84
CA VAL A 75 -10.27 -9.34 -24.40
C VAL A 75 -11.51 -8.96 -25.22
N GLU A 76 -12.36 -8.06 -24.72
CA GLU A 76 -13.53 -7.55 -25.46
C GLU A 76 -13.13 -6.84 -26.77
N ALA A 77 -12.02 -6.11 -26.78
CA ALA A 77 -11.51 -5.46 -27.97
C ALA A 77 -10.98 -6.49 -28.99
N ILE A 78 -10.29 -7.54 -28.52
CA ILE A 78 -9.82 -8.64 -29.35
C ILE A 78 -11.00 -9.40 -29.96
N GLU A 79 -12.02 -9.71 -29.16
CA GLU A 79 -13.21 -10.46 -29.60
C GLU A 79 -13.93 -9.79 -30.77
N LYS A 80 -13.97 -8.45 -30.80
CA LYS A 80 -14.58 -7.68 -31.90
C LYS A 80 -13.89 -7.90 -33.25
N VAL A 81 -12.59 -8.18 -33.25
CA VAL A 81 -11.78 -8.38 -34.46
C VAL A 81 -11.60 -9.88 -34.75
N HIS A 82 -11.48 -10.70 -33.70
CA HIS A 82 -11.27 -12.13 -33.78
C HIS A 82 -12.10 -12.85 -32.69
N PRO A 83 -13.35 -13.24 -33.01
CA PRO A 83 -14.27 -13.82 -32.02
C PRO A 83 -13.75 -15.11 -31.38
N GLU A 84 -13.14 -16.02 -32.17
CA GLU A 84 -12.63 -17.29 -31.63
C GLU A 84 -11.49 -17.09 -30.61
N LEU A 85 -10.57 -16.17 -30.88
CA LEU A 85 -9.49 -15.82 -29.96
C LEU A 85 -10.05 -15.14 -28.70
N GLY A 86 -11.03 -14.24 -28.85
CA GLY A 86 -11.72 -13.63 -27.71
C GLY A 86 -12.36 -14.68 -26.81
N LEU A 87 -13.09 -15.63 -27.39
CA LEU A 87 -13.73 -16.74 -26.66
C LEU A 87 -12.70 -17.61 -25.93
N HIS A 88 -11.58 -17.93 -26.59
CA HIS A 88 -10.49 -18.70 -25.99
C HIS A 88 -9.91 -17.99 -24.76
N LEU A 89 -9.60 -16.70 -24.89
CA LEU A 89 -9.06 -15.90 -23.79
C LEU A 89 -10.06 -15.76 -22.63
N HIS A 90 -11.36 -15.63 -22.94
CA HIS A 90 -12.40 -15.53 -21.92
C HIS A 90 -12.53 -16.82 -21.09
N LYS A 91 -12.35 -17.98 -21.72
CA LYS A 91 -12.37 -19.29 -21.04
C LYS A 91 -11.07 -19.58 -20.30
N SER A 92 -9.95 -19.11 -20.83
CA SER A 92 -8.61 -19.50 -20.36
C SER A 92 -8.01 -18.54 -19.33
N ILE A 93 -8.47 -17.29 -19.23
CA ILE A 93 -7.92 -16.32 -18.25
C ILE A 93 -8.78 -16.26 -17.00
N ASN A 94 -8.15 -16.52 -15.85
CA ASN A 94 -8.78 -16.36 -14.54
C ASN A 94 -8.44 -14.98 -13.95
N LEU A 95 -9.46 -14.16 -13.68
CA LEU A 95 -9.32 -12.79 -13.13
C LEU A 95 -9.56 -12.74 -11.61
N GLY A 96 -8.95 -13.70 -10.88
CA GLY A 96 -9.09 -13.86 -9.43
C GLY A 96 -8.23 -12.88 -8.62
N LEU A 97 -7.90 -13.27 -7.39
CA LEU A 97 -6.89 -12.57 -6.58
C LEU A 97 -5.51 -12.62 -7.25
N GLU A 98 -5.22 -13.75 -7.89
CA GLU A 98 -4.08 -13.94 -8.79
C GLU A 98 -4.61 -14.13 -10.21
N VAL A 99 -3.99 -13.44 -11.16
CA VAL A 99 -4.32 -13.58 -12.58
C VAL A 99 -3.54 -14.76 -13.14
N SER A 100 -4.23 -15.71 -13.75
CA SER A 100 -3.60 -16.88 -14.37
C SER A 100 -4.18 -17.17 -15.74
N TYR A 101 -3.38 -17.81 -16.57
CA TYR A 101 -3.79 -18.37 -17.86
C TYR A 101 -3.78 -19.89 -17.74
N SER A 102 -4.97 -20.50 -17.84
CA SER A 102 -5.23 -21.91 -17.68
C SER A 102 -6.22 -22.35 -18.77
N PRO A 103 -5.75 -22.59 -20.01
CA PRO A 103 -6.60 -23.06 -21.10
C PRO A 103 -7.08 -24.49 -20.85
N ASP A 104 -8.29 -24.81 -21.33
CA ASP A 104 -8.88 -26.16 -21.23
C ASP A 104 -8.11 -27.23 -22.03
N VAL A 105 -7.30 -26.78 -22.99
CA VAL A 105 -6.47 -27.62 -23.86
C VAL A 105 -5.00 -27.35 -23.59
N VAL A 106 -4.20 -28.42 -23.54
CA VAL A 106 -2.75 -28.30 -23.46
C VAL A 106 -2.24 -27.64 -24.74
N ILE A 107 -1.55 -26.52 -24.58
CA ILE A 107 -0.93 -25.80 -25.68
C ILE A 107 0.53 -26.23 -25.75
N ASP A 108 0.93 -26.77 -26.90
CA ASP A 108 2.33 -26.98 -27.19
C ASP A 108 2.95 -25.66 -27.64
N TRP A 109 3.99 -25.25 -26.92
CA TRP A 109 4.71 -24.00 -27.16
C TRP A 109 6.05 -24.25 -27.88
N LEU A 110 6.36 -25.52 -28.15
CA LEU A 110 7.53 -25.89 -28.93
C LEU A 110 7.15 -25.83 -30.41
N PHE A 111 7.51 -24.70 -31.02
CA PHE A 111 7.45 -24.50 -32.47
C PHE A 111 8.78 -24.89 -33.11
#